data_AF-A0A3D1LLC0-F1
#
_entry.id   AF-A0A3D1LLC0-F1
#
_cell.length_a   1.000
_cell.length_b   1.000
_cell.length_c   1.000
_cell.angle_alpha   90.00
_cell.angle_beta   90.00
_cell.angle_gamma   90.00
#
_symmetry.space_group_name_H-M   'P 1'
#
loop_
_entity.id
_entity.type
_entity.pdbx_description
1 polymer ?
#
loop_
_entity_poly.entity_id
_entity_poly.type
_entity_poly.pdbx_seq_one_letter_code
_entity_poly.pdbx_strand_id
1 'polypeptide(L)'
;MHMSFNGALEHIPLVDVIQLLHMTAKTGILYLKSPKGESQLVFHEGYFVSANHLNDSVRIGRVLVDMGAITAEQLEQALDLQKNAGQDRKPLIAMMIEQGVIDKDTAYKGLESLIEMTIVEVLTWPSGTFTLDVSKEYVSDEYRYFPEKLHQEILLNAQGVLMDALRIYDEKMRDGTLSKLFFSSESSEEAPVADNDASAPVITADLLGLEDLDTIEREIPAVFTGLVDHDPAKQHRHIVATALPEAPLDRQEQLVSYLCDISRKSSDASKPPVTAVILMTRDELLSHVITTYCRHENLFAFSTDDEATLDMIIEQSLGRELHPVLVFDVTDDDDKDQALGLVLRRLTSYPRITVMIAACPGMWNSNGMRALEAGVRAIMPRPCRQCHGERYVALTIDFMSSLGRFLKTVMPPCQPEIEQRFSNGMARLRNLSEPPEIALALLNFAALQFERVITFVVAKSELIAEKSIGVTGSKSDGPAPPLMFRIALESRSLFQEAVEKGRPYFGQRNDNILTSVLYKEIGAPRSPKVMILPLISRGKVIALTYADFGTKPVSPPHTGLLEAMAQHAGLVLDNALYRKSIEKPA
;
A
#
# COMPACT_ATOMS: atom_id res chain seq x y z
N MET A 1 15.94 -18.34 -2.73
CA MET A 1 15.70 -16.89 -2.86
C MET A 1 14.78 -16.51 -1.73
N HIS A 2 15.25 -15.74 -0.75
CA HIS A 2 14.37 -15.06 0.19
C HIS A 2 13.73 -13.92 -0.59
N MET A 3 12.40 -13.90 -0.73
CA MET A 3 11.69 -12.70 -1.15
C MET A 3 11.17 -12.01 0.10
N SER A 4 11.55 -10.75 0.28
CA SER A 4 11.12 -9.89 1.37
C SER A 4 10.45 -8.64 0.81
N PHE A 5 9.17 -8.45 1.16
CA PHE A 5 8.44 -7.22 0.82
C PHE A 5 8.04 -6.52 2.12
N ASN A 6 8.58 -5.32 2.36
CA ASN A 6 8.31 -4.60 3.60
C ASN A 6 7.97 -3.13 3.36
N GLY A 7 7.20 -2.58 4.28
CA GLY A 7 6.71 -1.21 4.20
C GLY A 7 5.94 -0.78 5.45
N ALA A 8 5.35 0.40 5.37
CA ALA A 8 4.57 0.99 6.44
C ALA A 8 3.07 0.95 6.10
N LEU A 9 2.22 0.63 7.08
CA LEU A 9 0.77 0.50 6.92
C LEU A 9 0.10 1.87 6.65
N GLU A 10 0.75 2.97 7.05
CA GLU A 10 0.33 4.34 6.71
C GLU A 10 0.49 4.62 5.21
N HIS A 11 1.38 3.87 4.56
CA HIS A 11 1.79 4.10 3.18
C HIS A 11 1.01 3.24 2.19
N ILE A 12 0.83 1.95 2.53
CA ILE A 12 -0.03 1.01 1.83
C ILE A 12 -0.99 0.40 2.86
N PRO A 13 -2.31 0.68 2.76
CA PRO A 13 -3.33 0.05 3.58
C PRO A 13 -3.24 -1.47 3.49
N LEU A 14 -3.55 -2.15 4.60
CA LEU A 14 -3.55 -3.61 4.66
C LEU A 14 -4.38 -4.24 3.52
N VAL A 15 -5.49 -3.61 3.14
CA VAL A 15 -6.37 -4.03 2.03
C VAL A 15 -5.58 -4.20 0.73
N ASP A 16 -4.77 -3.21 0.37
CA ASP A 16 -3.98 -3.20 -0.86
C ASP A 16 -2.89 -4.28 -0.80
N VAL A 17 -2.32 -4.55 0.38
CA VAL A 17 -1.33 -5.62 0.60
C VAL A 17 -1.96 -7.00 0.45
N ILE A 18 -3.14 -7.24 1.03
CA ILE A 18 -3.85 -8.52 0.90
C ILE A 18 -4.25 -8.75 -0.55
N GLN A 19 -4.75 -7.72 -1.24
CA GLN A 19 -5.07 -7.80 -2.67
C GLN A 19 -3.84 -8.11 -3.52
N LEU A 20 -2.69 -7.50 -3.20
CA LEU A 20 -1.41 -7.79 -3.85
C LEU A 20 -1.07 -9.29 -3.74
N LEU A 21 -1.16 -9.86 -2.54
CA LEU A 21 -0.84 -11.26 -2.30
C LEU A 21 -1.78 -12.21 -3.05
N HIS A 22 -3.08 -11.89 -3.09
CA HIS A 22 -4.08 -12.64 -3.82
C HIS A 22 -3.83 -12.59 -5.34
N MET A 23 -3.63 -11.40 -5.91
CA MET A 23 -3.42 -11.23 -7.36
C MET A 23 -2.13 -11.88 -7.87
N THR A 24 -1.10 -11.91 -7.04
CA THR A 24 0.21 -12.50 -7.38
C THR A 24 0.30 -13.98 -7.04
N ALA A 25 -0.77 -14.59 -6.52
CA ALA A 25 -0.84 -15.97 -6.07
C ALA A 25 0.35 -16.37 -5.19
N LYS A 26 0.77 -15.48 -4.28
CA LYS A 26 1.97 -15.69 -3.46
C LYS A 26 1.64 -16.52 -2.22
N THR A 27 2.59 -17.36 -1.84
CA THR A 27 2.59 -18.14 -0.59
C THR A 27 3.60 -17.51 0.37
N GLY A 28 3.22 -17.27 1.63
CA GLY A 28 4.11 -16.66 2.60
C GLY A 28 3.41 -16.19 3.88
N ILE A 29 4.19 -15.63 4.80
CA ILE A 29 3.69 -15.08 6.06
C ILE A 29 3.82 -13.56 6.02
N LEU A 30 2.69 -12.87 6.18
CA LEU A 30 2.60 -11.43 6.35
C LEU A 30 2.64 -11.10 7.84
N TYR A 31 3.77 -10.58 8.29
CA TYR A 31 3.97 -10.07 9.64
C TYR A 31 3.52 -8.61 9.72
N LEU A 32 2.67 -8.30 10.70
CA LEU A 32 2.12 -6.97 10.95
C LEU A 32 2.53 -6.54 12.35
N LYS A 33 3.11 -5.35 12.49
CA LYS A 33 3.59 -4.82 13.78
C LYS A 33 3.12 -3.39 13.99
N SER A 34 2.61 -3.07 15.17
CA SER A 34 2.17 -1.74 15.58
C SER A 34 2.48 -1.52 17.06
N PRO A 35 2.51 -0.27 17.58
CA PRO A 35 2.59 -0.04 19.02
C PRO A 35 1.48 -0.72 19.84
N LYS A 36 0.34 -1.05 19.21
CA LYS A 36 -0.75 -1.82 19.83
C LYS A 36 -0.45 -3.32 19.95
N GLY A 37 0.52 -3.84 19.17
CA GLY A 37 1.04 -5.22 19.24
C GLY A 37 1.38 -5.82 17.86
N GLU A 38 1.52 -7.14 17.77
CA GLU A 38 1.90 -7.88 16.55
C GLU A 38 0.80 -8.85 16.07
N SER A 39 0.61 -8.97 14.76
CA SER A 39 -0.33 -9.91 14.13
C SER A 39 0.35 -10.59 12.93
N GLN A 40 -0.12 -11.78 12.54
CA GLN A 40 0.45 -12.54 11.43
C GLN A 40 -0.68 -13.11 10.58
N LEU A 41 -0.56 -13.02 9.26
CA LEU A 41 -1.48 -13.61 8.28
C LEU A 41 -0.71 -14.56 7.37
N VAL A 42 -1.18 -15.79 7.20
CA VAL A 42 -0.51 -16.82 6.40
C VAL A 42 -1.28 -17.03 5.11
N PHE A 43 -0.56 -16.96 3.99
CA PHE A 43 -1.08 -17.10 2.64
C PHE A 43 -0.50 -18.32 1.94
N HIS A 44 -1.31 -18.99 1.14
CA HIS A 44 -0.91 -20.04 0.21
C HIS A 44 -1.61 -19.83 -1.14
N GLU A 45 -0.83 -19.67 -2.21
CA GLU A 45 -1.32 -19.39 -3.57
C GLU A 45 -2.31 -18.21 -3.62
N GLY A 46 -2.13 -17.20 -2.76
CA GLY A 46 -3.02 -16.05 -2.66
C GLY A 46 -4.28 -16.26 -1.81
N TYR A 47 -4.49 -17.45 -1.23
CA TYR A 47 -5.58 -17.76 -0.30
C TYR A 47 -5.12 -17.68 1.15
N PHE A 48 -6.04 -17.36 2.06
CA PHE A 48 -5.74 -17.43 3.50
C PHE A 48 -5.75 -18.88 3.97
N VAL A 49 -4.72 -19.24 4.74
CA VAL A 49 -4.58 -20.56 5.38
C VAL A 49 -4.66 -20.46 6.90
N SER A 50 -4.17 -19.35 7.47
CA SER A 50 -4.13 -19.14 8.91
C SER A 50 -3.98 -17.65 9.25
N ALA A 51 -4.38 -17.27 10.46
CA ALA A 51 -4.18 -15.94 11.02
C ALA A 51 -3.86 -16.04 12.52
N ASN A 52 -3.03 -15.12 13.00
CA ASN A 52 -2.82 -14.90 14.42
C ASN A 52 -3.26 -13.49 14.80
N HIS A 53 -4.01 -13.41 15.90
CA HIS A 53 -4.54 -12.17 16.43
C HIS A 53 -3.53 -11.49 17.37
N LEU A 54 -3.71 -10.18 17.56
CA LEU A 54 -2.89 -9.30 18.39
C LEU A 54 -2.74 -9.78 19.85
N ASN A 55 -3.86 -10.24 20.39
CA ASN A 55 -3.96 -10.79 21.73
C ASN A 55 -3.68 -12.29 21.64
N ASP A 56 -2.63 -12.76 22.31
CA ASP A 56 -2.26 -14.18 22.36
C ASP A 56 -3.36 -15.05 23.03
N SER A 57 -4.35 -14.41 23.64
CA SER A 57 -5.57 -15.01 24.19
C SER A 57 -6.70 -15.23 23.18
N VAL A 58 -6.63 -14.59 21.99
CA VAL A 58 -7.59 -14.72 20.89
C VAL A 58 -7.04 -15.73 19.90
N ARG A 59 -7.19 -17.01 20.27
CA ARG A 59 -6.85 -18.15 19.43
C ARG A 59 -8.11 -18.73 18.84
N ILE A 60 -7.97 -19.49 17.75
CA ILE A 60 -9.11 -20.14 17.06
C ILE A 60 -10.00 -20.94 18.02
N GLY A 61 -9.44 -21.55 19.06
CA GLY A 61 -10.21 -22.28 20.07
C GLY A 61 -11.20 -21.39 20.84
N ARG A 62 -10.81 -20.16 21.19
CA ARG A 62 -11.71 -19.21 21.86
C ARG A 62 -12.76 -18.64 20.91
N VAL A 63 -12.38 -18.38 19.65
CA VAL A 63 -13.32 -17.97 18.61
C VAL A 63 -14.41 -19.03 18.41
N LEU A 64 -14.05 -20.31 18.40
CA LEU A 64 -15.02 -21.42 18.33
C LEU A 64 -15.94 -21.47 19.56
N VAL A 65 -15.44 -21.14 20.77
CA VAL A 65 -16.29 -21.03 21.98
C VAL A 65 -17.26 -19.86 21.86
N ASP A 66 -16.79 -18.69 21.43
CA ASP A 66 -17.61 -17.48 21.32
C ASP A 66 -18.70 -17.61 20.24
N MET A 67 -18.42 -18.39 19.18
CA MET A 67 -19.39 -18.77 18.16
C MET A 67 -20.41 -19.83 18.64
N GLY A 68 -20.23 -20.37 19.84
CA GLY A 68 -21.05 -21.46 20.40
C GLY A 68 -20.83 -22.81 19.73
N ALA A 69 -19.74 -22.98 18.97
CA ALA A 69 -19.41 -24.22 18.26
C ALA A 69 -18.83 -25.30 19.19
N ILE A 70 -18.14 -24.90 20.26
CA ILE A 70 -17.60 -25.78 21.29
C ILE A 70 -17.83 -25.18 22.68
N THR A 71 -17.89 -26.01 23.73
CA THR A 71 -17.93 -25.52 25.10
C THR A 71 -16.53 -25.22 25.64
N ALA A 72 -16.43 -24.36 26.66
CA ALA A 72 -15.15 -24.08 27.33
C ALA A 72 -14.49 -25.36 27.89
N GLU A 73 -15.31 -26.30 28.41
CA GLU A 73 -14.84 -27.60 28.90
C GLU A 73 -14.26 -28.48 27.78
N GLN A 74 -14.87 -28.48 26.59
CA GLN A 74 -14.37 -29.22 25.42
C GLN A 74 -13.05 -28.64 24.90
N LEU A 75 -12.92 -27.30 24.95
CA LEU A 75 -11.67 -26.63 24.60
C LEU A 75 -10.54 -27.00 25.58
N GLU A 76 -10.83 -27.00 26.88
CA GLU A 76 -9.86 -27.35 27.93
C GLU A 76 -9.38 -28.81 27.79
N GLN A 77 -10.32 -29.75 27.57
CA GLN A 77 -10.00 -31.15 27.31
C GLN A 77 -9.10 -31.33 26.08
N ALA A 78 -9.39 -30.61 24.99
CA ALA A 78 -8.57 -30.68 23.77
C ALA A 78 -7.17 -30.06 23.98
N LEU A 79 -7.05 -29.00 24.77
CA LEU A 79 -5.76 -28.39 25.13
C LEU A 79 -4.93 -29.31 26.03
N ASP A 80 -5.54 -30.00 26.99
CA ASP A 80 -4.85 -30.94 27.87
C ASP A 80 -4.36 -32.18 27.12
N LEU A 81 -5.18 -32.69 26.19
CA LEU A 81 -4.77 -33.75 25.29
C LEU A 81 -3.61 -33.32 24.38
N GLN A 82 -3.60 -32.05 23.94
CA GLN A 82 -2.51 -31.52 23.13
C GLN A 82 -1.20 -31.43 23.93
N LYS A 83 -1.27 -30.99 25.19
CA LYS A 83 -0.11 -30.92 26.09
C LYS A 83 0.45 -32.32 26.39
N ASN A 84 -0.43 -33.30 26.57
CA ASN A 84 -0.05 -34.68 26.89
C ASN A 84 0.55 -35.45 25.69
N ALA A 85 0.39 -34.96 24.45
CA ALA A 85 0.84 -35.63 23.24
C ALA A 85 2.35 -35.47 22.93
N GLY A 86 3.07 -34.57 23.61
CA GLY A 86 4.53 -34.44 23.49
C GLY A 86 5.02 -34.25 22.05
N GLN A 87 5.70 -35.26 21.48
CA GLN A 87 6.26 -35.24 20.12
C GLN A 87 5.25 -35.56 19.00
N ASP A 88 4.09 -36.14 19.30
CA ASP A 88 3.01 -36.44 18.33
C ASP A 88 1.92 -35.35 18.35
N ARG A 89 2.28 -34.12 18.74
CA ARG A 89 1.37 -32.99 18.91
C ARG A 89 0.67 -32.65 17.58
N LYS A 90 -0.61 -33.00 17.48
CA LYS A 90 -1.46 -32.57 16.36
C LYS A 90 -1.98 -31.14 16.56
N PRO A 91 -2.30 -30.43 15.48
CA PRO A 91 -3.05 -29.18 15.54
C PRO A 91 -4.40 -29.34 16.25
N LEU A 92 -4.81 -28.32 17.00
CA LEU A 92 -6.03 -28.36 17.82
C LEU A 92 -7.30 -28.68 17.01
N ILE A 93 -7.45 -28.06 15.83
CA ILE A 93 -8.60 -28.27 14.95
C ILE A 93 -8.61 -29.68 14.37
N ALA A 94 -7.47 -30.18 13.90
CA ALA A 94 -7.36 -31.54 13.40
C ALA A 94 -7.73 -32.58 14.47
N MET A 95 -7.30 -32.37 15.72
CA MET A 95 -7.71 -33.23 16.84
C MET A 95 -9.22 -33.15 17.10
N MET A 96 -9.80 -31.95 17.14
CA MET A 96 -11.24 -31.77 17.40
C MET A 96 -12.11 -32.38 16.30
N ILE A 97 -11.65 -32.39 15.05
CA ILE A 97 -12.33 -33.07 13.93
C ILE A 97 -12.21 -34.59 14.04
N GLU A 98 -11.02 -35.12 14.38
CA GLU A 98 -10.82 -36.56 14.60
C GLU A 98 -11.68 -37.09 15.76
N GLN A 99 -11.90 -36.28 16.81
CA GLN A 99 -12.78 -36.61 17.92
C GLN A 99 -14.27 -36.39 17.62
N GLY A 100 -14.62 -35.81 16.47
CA GLY A 100 -16.00 -35.52 16.09
C GLY A 100 -16.67 -34.40 16.89
N VAL A 101 -15.89 -33.55 17.56
CA VAL A 101 -16.38 -32.41 18.35
C VAL A 101 -16.83 -31.27 17.43
N ILE A 102 -16.13 -31.07 16.31
CA ILE A 102 -16.47 -30.08 15.28
C ILE A 102 -16.48 -30.73 13.90
N ASP A 103 -17.36 -30.26 13.03
CA ASP A 103 -17.32 -30.59 11.61
C ASP A 103 -16.38 -29.63 10.83
N LYS A 104 -16.13 -29.98 9.56
CA LYS A 104 -15.24 -29.19 8.69
C LYS A 104 -15.80 -27.81 8.39
N ASP A 105 -17.11 -27.68 8.23
CA ASP A 105 -17.77 -26.43 7.89
C ASP A 105 -17.72 -25.45 9.08
N THR A 106 -17.81 -25.95 10.31
CA THR A 106 -17.67 -25.15 11.53
C THR A 106 -16.24 -24.71 11.74
N ALA A 107 -15.26 -25.57 11.46
CA ALA A 107 -13.85 -25.19 11.46
C ALA A 107 -13.53 -24.10 10.42
N TYR A 108 -14.12 -24.20 9.22
CA TYR A 108 -14.00 -23.20 8.16
C TYR A 108 -14.54 -21.84 8.59
N LYS A 109 -15.77 -21.81 9.13
CA LYS A 109 -16.39 -20.57 9.63
C LYS A 109 -15.63 -19.95 10.81
N GLY A 110 -15.07 -20.79 11.69
CA GLY A 110 -14.23 -20.32 12.80
C GLY A 110 -12.94 -19.66 12.33
N LEU A 111 -12.31 -20.23 11.30
CA LEU A 111 -11.11 -19.64 10.69
C LEU A 111 -11.44 -18.36 9.93
N GLU A 112 -12.54 -18.35 9.17
CA GLU A 112 -13.06 -17.16 8.48
C GLU A 112 -13.29 -16.01 9.47
N SER A 113 -14.01 -16.26 10.56
CA SER A 113 -14.24 -15.26 11.61
C SER A 113 -12.95 -14.76 12.26
N LEU A 114 -11.97 -15.65 12.50
CA LEU A 114 -10.68 -15.25 13.08
C LEU A 114 -9.91 -14.30 12.15
N ILE A 115 -9.90 -14.59 10.84
CA ILE A 115 -9.24 -13.75 9.85
C ILE A 115 -9.99 -12.42 9.73
N GLU A 116 -11.32 -12.42 9.65
CA GLU A 116 -12.13 -11.19 9.59
C GLU A 116 -11.84 -10.29 10.79
N MET A 117 -11.87 -10.84 12.01
CA MET A 117 -11.58 -10.10 13.24
C MET A 117 -10.17 -9.51 13.21
N THR A 118 -9.18 -10.31 12.79
CA THR A 118 -7.78 -9.86 12.70
C THR A 118 -7.62 -8.72 11.69
N ILE A 119 -8.27 -8.82 10.52
CA ILE A 119 -8.23 -7.76 9.51
C ILE A 119 -8.92 -6.49 10.04
N VAL A 120 -10.12 -6.59 10.62
CA VAL A 120 -10.86 -5.44 11.17
C VAL A 120 -10.03 -4.73 12.24
N GLU A 121 -9.40 -5.48 13.14
CA GLU A 121 -8.54 -4.92 14.20
C GLU A 121 -7.35 -4.16 13.60
N VAL A 122 -6.64 -4.75 12.64
CA VAL A 122 -5.48 -4.10 12.00
C VAL A 122 -5.90 -2.86 11.20
N LEU A 123 -7.09 -2.85 10.59
CA LEU A 123 -7.64 -1.67 9.93
C LEU A 123 -7.87 -0.50 10.90
N THR A 124 -7.98 -0.74 12.22
CA THR A 124 -8.05 0.32 13.24
C THR A 124 -6.70 0.91 13.65
N TRP A 125 -5.58 0.39 13.13
CA TRP A 125 -4.26 0.85 13.52
C TRP A 125 -3.94 2.20 12.86
N PRO A 126 -3.60 3.25 13.64
CA PRO A 126 -3.21 4.54 13.08
C PRO A 126 -1.83 4.49 12.42
N SER A 127 -0.98 3.56 12.86
CA SER A 127 0.40 3.39 12.41
C SER A 127 0.90 1.96 12.61
N GLY A 128 1.83 1.52 11.76
CA GLY A 128 2.43 0.19 11.83
C GLY A 128 3.31 -0.17 10.63
N THR A 129 3.98 -1.31 10.73
CA THR A 129 4.88 -1.86 9.70
C THR A 129 4.41 -3.23 9.27
N PHE A 130 4.58 -3.56 8.00
CA PHE A 130 4.36 -4.91 7.51
C PHE A 130 5.65 -5.47 6.89
N THR A 131 5.85 -6.77 7.03
CA THR A 131 6.92 -7.53 6.40
C THR A 131 6.35 -8.83 5.88
N LEU A 132 6.50 -9.09 4.60
CA LEU A 132 6.18 -10.35 3.95
C LEU A 132 7.44 -11.18 3.80
N ASP A 133 7.37 -12.42 4.25
CA ASP A 133 8.42 -13.44 4.04
C ASP A 133 7.83 -14.57 3.18
N VAL A 134 8.30 -14.68 1.93
CA VAL A 134 7.80 -15.66 0.93
C VAL A 134 8.55 -17.01 1.03
N SER A 135 9.41 -17.19 2.03
CA SER A 135 10.38 -18.30 2.03
C SER A 135 10.19 -19.37 3.11
N LYS A 136 9.17 -19.22 3.97
CA LYS A 136 8.88 -20.22 5.00
C LYS A 136 7.76 -21.15 4.57
N GLU A 137 8.12 -22.22 3.86
CA GLU A 137 7.31 -23.47 3.83
C GLU A 137 7.18 -24.11 5.24
N TYR A 138 7.92 -23.61 6.22
CA TYR A 138 7.72 -23.96 7.62
C TYR A 138 6.62 -23.09 8.22
N VAL A 139 5.37 -23.44 7.90
CA VAL A 139 4.34 -23.35 8.93
C VAL A 139 4.85 -24.26 10.05
N SER A 140 5.38 -23.69 11.14
CA SER A 140 5.58 -24.46 12.37
C SER A 140 4.29 -25.24 12.61
N ASP A 141 4.38 -26.51 13.03
CA ASP A 141 3.21 -27.37 13.27
C ASP A 141 2.17 -26.72 14.21
N GLU A 142 2.56 -25.66 14.95
CA GLU A 142 1.66 -24.83 15.74
C GLU A 142 0.66 -23.96 14.93
N TYR A 143 0.96 -23.62 13.68
CA TYR A 143 0.14 -22.72 12.84
C TYR A 143 -0.55 -23.44 11.67
N ARG A 144 -0.23 -24.71 11.42
CA ARG A 144 -0.94 -25.59 10.49
C ARG A 144 -2.14 -26.11 11.23
N TYR A 145 -3.36 -25.66 10.92
CA TYR A 145 -4.55 -26.22 11.57
C TYR A 145 -4.87 -27.66 11.15
N PHE A 146 -4.27 -28.12 10.04
CA PHE A 146 -4.47 -29.45 9.45
C PHE A 146 -3.13 -30.06 9.03
N PRO A 147 -2.83 -31.33 9.37
CA PRO A 147 -1.63 -32.03 8.92
C PRO A 147 -1.76 -32.55 7.48
N GLU A 148 -0.63 -32.66 6.76
CA GLU A 148 -0.53 -33.15 5.36
C GLU A 148 -1.22 -34.51 5.11
N LYS A 149 -1.31 -35.35 6.15
CA LYS A 149 -1.96 -36.67 6.08
C LYS A 149 -3.48 -36.59 5.81
N LEU A 150 -4.11 -35.43 5.98
CA LEU A 150 -5.55 -35.22 5.70
C LEU A 150 -5.85 -34.79 4.25
N HIS A 151 -4.83 -34.49 3.41
CA HIS A 151 -4.97 -34.03 2.01
C HIS A 151 -6.00 -32.90 1.78
N GLN A 152 -6.29 -32.06 2.78
CA GLN A 152 -7.32 -31.04 2.67
C GLN A 152 -6.86 -29.77 3.37
N GLU A 153 -6.26 -28.87 2.58
CA GLU A 153 -6.00 -27.50 3.00
C GLU A 153 -7.32 -26.72 2.90
N ILE A 154 -7.69 -26.03 3.98
CA ILE A 154 -8.78 -25.06 3.93
C ILE A 154 -8.20 -23.79 3.32
N LEU A 155 -8.55 -23.53 2.06
CA LEU A 155 -8.18 -22.32 1.33
C LEU A 155 -9.35 -21.34 1.38
N LEU A 156 -9.20 -20.29 2.16
CA LEU A 156 -10.18 -19.20 2.24
C LEU A 156 -9.91 -18.17 1.15
N ASN A 157 -10.93 -17.82 0.37
CA ASN A 157 -10.81 -16.79 -0.66
C ASN A 157 -10.50 -15.44 0.00
N ALA A 158 -9.27 -14.96 -0.20
CA ALA A 158 -8.80 -13.75 0.46
C ALA A 158 -9.60 -12.50 0.08
N GLN A 159 -10.15 -12.44 -1.14
CA GLN A 159 -10.99 -11.33 -1.57
C GLN A 159 -12.36 -11.36 -0.89
N GLY A 160 -12.98 -12.53 -0.74
CA GLY A 160 -14.29 -12.65 -0.07
C GLY A 160 -14.22 -12.17 1.38
N VAL A 161 -13.31 -12.76 2.14
CA VAL A 161 -13.08 -12.44 3.56
C VAL A 161 -12.71 -10.98 3.77
N LEU A 162 -11.92 -10.39 2.85
CA LEU A 162 -11.57 -8.98 2.91
C LEU A 162 -12.78 -8.06 2.69
N MET A 163 -13.69 -8.40 1.78
CA MET A 163 -14.90 -7.61 1.54
C MET A 163 -15.86 -7.67 2.72
N ASP A 164 -16.01 -8.83 3.36
CA ASP A 164 -16.81 -8.98 4.58
C ASP A 164 -16.18 -8.23 5.77
N ALA A 165 -14.86 -8.31 5.94
CA ALA A 165 -14.13 -7.52 6.95
C ALA A 165 -14.29 -6.01 6.73
N LEU A 166 -14.23 -5.53 5.48
CA LEU A 166 -14.47 -4.13 5.15
C LEU A 166 -15.90 -3.69 5.45
N ARG A 167 -16.90 -4.53 5.14
CA ARG A 167 -18.30 -4.26 5.52
C ARG A 167 -18.43 -4.12 7.03
N ILE A 168 -17.86 -5.04 7.81
CA ILE A 168 -17.91 -5.01 9.28
C ILE A 168 -17.23 -3.75 9.82
N TYR A 169 -16.08 -3.37 9.25
CA TYR A 169 -15.37 -2.15 9.62
C TYR A 169 -16.20 -0.89 9.36
N ASP A 170 -16.83 -0.79 8.18
CA ASP A 170 -17.68 0.35 7.82
C ASP A 170 -18.93 0.45 8.70
N GLU A 171 -19.56 -0.69 9.02
CA GLU A 171 -20.69 -0.76 9.96
C GLU A 171 -20.27 -0.28 11.37
N LYS A 172 -19.14 -0.77 11.88
CA LYS A 172 -18.61 -0.36 13.20
C LYS A 172 -18.17 1.10 13.25
N MET A 173 -17.58 1.61 12.17
CA MET A 173 -17.26 3.03 11.99
C MET A 173 -18.51 3.89 12.03
N ARG A 174 -19.59 3.46 11.35
CA ARG A 174 -20.87 4.16 11.32
C ARG A 174 -21.58 4.17 12.67
N ASP A 175 -21.51 3.06 13.41
CA ASP A 175 -22.18 2.88 14.69
C ASP A 175 -21.35 3.42 15.89
N GLY A 176 -20.16 3.97 15.64
CA GLY A 176 -19.29 4.55 16.67
C GLY A 176 -18.81 3.55 17.73
N THR A 177 -18.88 2.24 17.42
CA THR A 177 -18.65 1.14 18.38
C THR A 177 -17.21 0.61 18.32
N LEU A 178 -16.30 1.28 17.59
CA LEU A 178 -14.90 0.87 17.45
C LEU A 178 -14.14 0.74 18.77
N SER A 179 -14.58 1.43 19.82
CA SER A 179 -14.00 1.34 21.17
C SER A 179 -14.57 0.20 22.02
N LYS A 180 -15.68 -0.40 21.61
CA LYS A 180 -16.32 -1.51 22.32
C LYS A 180 -16.01 -2.81 21.59
N LEU A 181 -15.04 -3.51 22.18
CA LEU A 181 -14.75 -4.94 22.08
C LEU A 181 -13.84 -5.38 20.93
N PHE A 182 -12.64 -5.79 21.32
CA PHE A 182 -12.30 -7.22 21.32
C PHE A 182 -11.60 -7.57 22.65
N PHE A 183 -12.40 -8.09 23.59
CA PHE A 183 -12.05 -8.42 24.98
C PHE A 183 -11.57 -7.22 25.81
N SER A 184 -12.51 -6.47 26.37
CA SER A 184 -12.24 -5.78 27.64
C SER A 184 -11.91 -6.85 28.67
N SER A 185 -10.67 -6.89 29.15
CA SER A 185 -10.39 -7.46 30.46
C SER A 185 -11.36 -6.79 31.43
N GLU A 186 -12.21 -7.57 32.10
CA GLU A 186 -12.96 -7.12 33.25
C GLU A 186 -11.96 -6.64 34.32
N SER A 187 -11.57 -5.37 34.25
CA SER A 187 -11.08 -4.66 35.41
C SER A 187 -12.31 -4.43 36.28
N SER A 188 -12.57 -5.41 37.15
CA SER A 188 -13.28 -5.29 38.43
C SER A 188 -14.22 -4.09 38.52
N GLU A 189 -15.51 -4.35 38.29
CA GLU A 189 -16.58 -3.46 38.70
C GLU A 189 -16.41 -3.12 40.20
N GLU A 190 -16.12 -1.86 40.51
CA GLU A 190 -16.21 -1.33 41.86
C GLU A 190 -17.68 -1.37 42.30
N ALA A 191 -18.04 -2.37 43.10
CA ALA A 191 -19.26 -2.36 43.88
C ALA A 191 -19.15 -1.33 45.03
N PRO A 192 -20.27 -0.69 45.43
CA PRO A 192 -20.25 0.42 46.37
C PRO A 192 -19.92 -0.02 47.79
N VAL A 193 -19.19 0.85 48.49
CA VAL A 193 -18.74 0.72 49.87
C VAL A 193 -19.93 0.58 50.84
N ALA A 194 -19.91 -0.47 51.65
CA ALA A 194 -20.72 -0.59 52.86
C ALA A 194 -19.81 -0.93 54.05
N ASP A 195 -19.86 -0.08 55.08
CA ASP A 195 -19.21 -0.24 56.38
C ASP A 195 -19.59 -1.56 57.06
N ASN A 196 -18.62 -2.23 57.70
CA ASN A 196 -18.79 -2.69 59.08
C ASN A 196 -17.48 -3.10 59.76
N ASP A 197 -17.46 -2.77 61.05
CA ASP A 197 -16.39 -2.88 62.03
C ASP A 197 -16.10 -4.32 62.54
N ALA A 198 -14.87 -4.46 63.04
CA ALA A 198 -14.40 -5.32 64.15
C ALA A 198 -14.17 -6.85 64.00
N SER A 199 -12.91 -7.22 64.33
CA SER A 199 -12.40 -8.40 65.06
C SER A 199 -11.82 -9.64 64.33
N ALA A 200 -10.47 -9.63 64.15
CA ALA A 200 -9.45 -10.72 64.22
C ALA A 200 -9.53 -11.94 63.25
N PRO A 201 -8.42 -12.71 62.98
CA PRO A 201 -7.05 -12.64 63.52
C PRO A 201 -5.95 -12.40 62.45
N VAL A 202 -4.75 -12.03 62.91
CA VAL A 202 -3.54 -11.87 62.07
C VAL A 202 -2.99 -13.26 61.72
N ILE A 203 -2.98 -13.61 60.43
CA ILE A 203 -2.31 -14.79 59.90
C ILE A 203 -0.82 -14.46 59.79
N THR A 204 0.00 -14.98 60.70
CA THR A 204 1.47 -14.93 60.61
C THR A 204 2.00 -16.01 59.67
N ALA A 205 3.11 -15.70 59.01
CA ALA A 205 3.72 -16.50 57.93
C ALA A 205 4.04 -17.96 58.32
N ASP A 206 4.17 -18.26 59.61
CA ASP A 206 4.46 -19.61 60.11
C ASP A 206 3.30 -20.60 59.90
N LEU A 207 2.04 -20.14 59.80
CA LEU A 207 0.88 -21.03 59.61
C LEU A 207 0.74 -21.56 58.18
N LEU A 208 1.47 -20.96 57.21
CA LEU A 208 1.38 -21.29 55.78
C LEU A 208 2.56 -22.14 55.26
N GLY A 209 3.50 -22.55 56.13
CA GLY A 209 4.55 -23.52 55.78
C GLY A 209 5.46 -23.08 54.63
N LEU A 210 5.87 -21.81 54.63
CA LEU A 210 6.69 -21.22 53.55
C LEU A 210 8.21 -21.28 53.82
N GLU A 211 8.67 -22.08 54.79
CA GLU A 211 10.09 -22.13 55.19
C GLU A 211 11.03 -22.77 54.15
N ASP A 212 10.52 -23.48 53.13
CA ASP A 212 11.36 -24.20 52.15
C ASP A 212 11.41 -23.58 50.73
N LEU A 213 10.91 -22.35 50.52
CA LEU A 213 10.87 -21.73 49.19
C LEU A 213 12.22 -21.22 48.67
N ASP A 214 13.23 -21.06 49.53
CA ASP A 214 14.55 -20.55 49.14
C ASP A 214 15.53 -21.65 48.64
N THR A 215 15.12 -22.92 48.65
CA THR A 215 16.01 -24.05 48.28
C THR A 215 15.62 -24.75 46.96
N ILE A 216 14.62 -24.25 46.24
CA ILE A 216 14.23 -24.79 44.93
C ILE A 216 14.80 -23.87 43.85
N GLU A 217 15.94 -24.27 43.27
CA GLU A 217 16.40 -23.70 42.00
C GLU A 217 15.35 -23.98 40.93
N ARG A 218 14.62 -22.92 40.54
CA ARG A 218 13.74 -22.95 39.37
C ARG A 218 14.61 -22.87 38.12
N GLU A 219 14.80 -23.97 37.42
CA GLU A 219 15.11 -23.91 36.00
C GLU A 219 13.91 -23.28 35.28
N ILE A 220 14.08 -22.05 34.80
CA ILE A 220 13.07 -21.34 34.01
C ILE A 220 13.12 -21.93 32.59
N PRO A 221 12.06 -22.58 32.09
CA PRO A 221 11.97 -22.94 30.68
C PRO A 221 11.92 -21.65 29.84
N ALA A 222 12.69 -21.60 28.75
CA ALA A 222 12.95 -20.45 27.89
C ALA A 222 11.74 -19.91 27.08
N VAL A 223 10.54 -19.86 27.65
CA VAL A 223 9.28 -19.50 26.97
C VAL A 223 8.58 -18.29 27.60
N PHE A 224 9.15 -17.69 28.64
CA PHE A 224 8.61 -16.47 29.26
C PHE A 224 9.56 -15.28 29.08
N THR A 225 9.54 -14.67 27.90
CA THR A 225 9.87 -13.25 27.78
C THR A 225 8.56 -12.46 27.73
N GLY A 226 8.15 -11.95 28.90
CA GLY A 226 7.20 -10.86 28.97
C GLY A 226 7.71 -9.64 28.19
N LEU A 227 6.76 -8.81 27.71
CA LEU A 227 6.96 -7.50 27.08
C LEU A 227 8.43 -7.10 26.91
N VAL A 228 9.01 -7.42 25.75
CA VAL A 228 10.30 -6.84 25.37
C VAL A 228 10.05 -5.35 25.18
N ASP A 229 10.51 -4.55 26.14
CA ASP A 229 10.61 -3.10 26.03
C ASP A 229 11.03 -2.74 24.60
N HIS A 230 10.15 -2.04 23.89
CA HIS A 230 10.29 -1.68 22.47
C HIS A 230 11.30 -0.54 22.34
N ASP A 231 12.56 -0.85 22.63
CA ASP A 231 13.67 0.04 22.39
C ASP A 231 14.05 -0.08 20.90
N PRO A 232 13.83 0.95 20.06
CA PRO A 232 14.25 0.92 18.65
C PRO A 232 15.74 0.57 18.52
N ALA A 233 16.56 0.86 19.54
CA ALA A 233 17.96 0.45 19.58
C ALA A 233 18.17 -1.07 19.56
N LYS A 234 17.28 -1.88 20.17
CA LYS A 234 17.38 -3.35 20.15
C LYS A 234 17.12 -3.91 18.75
N GLN A 235 16.14 -3.35 18.03
CA GLN A 235 15.85 -3.75 16.65
C GLN A 235 16.99 -3.37 15.70
N HIS A 236 17.52 -2.14 15.82
CA HIS A 236 18.71 -1.72 15.07
C HIS A 236 19.91 -2.62 15.39
N ARG A 237 20.17 -2.94 16.67
CA ARG A 237 21.27 -3.85 17.05
C ARG A 237 21.13 -5.23 16.44
N HIS A 238 19.93 -5.81 16.45
CA HIS A 238 19.70 -7.14 15.91
C HIS A 238 19.99 -7.20 14.40
N ILE A 239 19.43 -6.27 13.62
CA ILE A 239 19.60 -6.24 12.17
C ILE A 239 21.07 -5.96 11.78
N VAL A 240 21.74 -5.05 12.50
CA VAL A 240 23.15 -4.74 12.27
C VAL A 240 24.05 -5.93 12.62
N ALA A 241 23.77 -6.65 13.70
CA ALA A 241 24.52 -7.84 14.10
C ALA A 241 24.34 -8.99 13.09
N THR A 242 23.12 -9.20 12.59
CA THR A 242 22.83 -10.21 11.56
C THR A 242 23.48 -9.88 10.22
N ALA A 243 23.43 -8.61 9.81
CA ALA A 243 23.99 -8.19 8.53
C ALA A 243 25.52 -8.11 8.55
N LEU A 244 26.15 -7.76 9.67
CA LEU A 244 27.60 -7.52 9.81
C LEU A 244 28.24 -8.39 10.90
N PRO A 245 28.21 -9.73 10.79
CA PRO A 245 28.72 -10.62 11.84
C PRO A 245 30.24 -10.53 12.04
N GLU A 246 31.00 -10.14 11.01
CA GLU A 246 32.46 -10.07 11.02
C GLU A 246 33.03 -8.69 11.44
N ALA A 247 32.17 -7.68 11.60
CA ALA A 247 32.62 -6.34 12.00
C ALA A 247 32.83 -6.26 13.52
N PRO A 248 33.83 -5.50 14.01
CA PRO A 248 34.05 -5.33 15.43
C PRO A 248 32.87 -4.57 16.09
N LEU A 249 32.60 -4.92 17.36
CA LEU A 249 31.44 -4.46 18.13
C LEU A 249 31.33 -2.92 18.23
N ASP A 250 32.47 -2.23 18.33
CA ASP A 250 32.56 -0.77 18.36
C ASP A 250 31.98 -0.12 17.09
N ARG A 251 32.21 -0.73 15.92
CA ARG A 251 31.70 -0.24 14.63
C ARG A 251 30.23 -0.59 14.42
N GLN A 252 29.77 -1.73 14.93
CA GLN A 252 28.34 -2.05 14.95
C GLN A 252 27.58 -1.03 15.81
N GLU A 253 28.10 -0.67 16.97
CA GLU A 253 27.51 0.36 17.84
C GLU A 253 27.49 1.75 17.21
N GLN A 254 28.52 2.14 16.44
CA GLN A 254 28.51 3.41 15.70
C GLN A 254 27.32 3.52 14.73
N LEU A 255 27.04 2.44 13.98
CA LEU A 255 25.94 2.43 13.02
C LEU A 255 24.58 2.40 13.73
N VAL A 256 24.46 1.65 14.83
CA VAL A 256 23.27 1.67 15.69
C VAL A 256 23.01 3.06 16.28
N SER A 257 24.06 3.72 16.81
CA SER A 257 23.94 5.08 17.36
C SER A 257 23.42 6.06 16.30
N TYR A 258 23.95 5.98 15.08
CA TYR A 258 23.49 6.81 13.97
C TYR A 258 22.00 6.57 13.64
N LEU A 259 21.55 5.31 13.61
CA LEU A 259 20.14 4.99 13.37
C LEU A 259 19.22 5.44 14.51
N CYS A 260 19.66 5.28 15.76
CA CYS A 260 18.95 5.79 16.92
C CYS A 260 18.84 7.32 16.88
N ASP A 261 19.87 8.04 16.44
CA ASP A 261 19.85 9.50 16.31
C ASP A 261 18.87 9.96 15.23
N ILE A 262 18.75 9.21 14.13
CA ILE A 262 17.71 9.45 13.11
C ILE A 262 16.33 9.18 13.70
N SER A 263 16.14 8.06 14.40
CA SER A 263 14.84 7.71 14.97
C SER A 263 14.37 8.68 16.06
N ARG A 264 15.27 9.33 16.80
CA ARG A 264 14.95 10.26 17.90
C ARG A 264 14.57 11.66 17.42
N LYS A 265 15.02 12.08 16.23
CA LYS A 265 14.81 13.43 15.69
C LYS A 265 13.56 13.50 14.80
N SER A 266 12.42 12.96 15.24
CA SER A 266 11.17 13.08 14.47
C SER A 266 10.91 14.53 14.01
N SER A 267 10.86 14.76 12.69
CA SER A 267 10.59 16.10 12.15
C SER A 267 9.11 16.46 12.31
N ASP A 268 8.84 17.69 12.75
CA ASP A 268 7.49 18.29 12.74
C ASP A 268 6.99 18.39 11.29
N ALA A 269 6.05 17.51 10.93
CA ALA A 269 5.50 17.40 9.58
C ALA A 269 4.58 18.59 9.24
N SER A 270 4.89 19.35 8.19
CA SER A 270 3.97 20.42 7.69
C SER A 270 3.38 20.17 6.29
N LYS A 271 3.89 19.18 5.51
CA LYS A 271 3.31 18.81 4.21
C LYS A 271 3.38 17.29 3.97
N PRO A 272 2.35 16.69 3.35
CA PRO A 272 2.39 15.29 2.95
C PRO A 272 3.47 15.10 1.86
N PRO A 273 4.21 13.98 1.89
CA PRO A 273 5.18 13.66 0.86
C PRO A 273 4.54 13.54 -0.52
N VAL A 274 5.19 14.16 -1.50
CA VAL A 274 4.86 14.00 -2.92
C VAL A 274 5.70 12.87 -3.55
N THR A 275 6.63 12.27 -2.80
CA THR A 275 7.62 11.32 -3.34
C THR A 275 7.53 9.96 -2.67
N ALA A 276 7.56 8.89 -3.47
CA ALA A 276 7.64 7.51 -3.03
C ALA A 276 8.94 6.86 -3.47
N VAL A 277 9.77 6.43 -2.52
CA VAL A 277 11.03 5.75 -2.75
C VAL A 277 10.76 4.26 -2.83
N ILE A 278 11.07 3.64 -3.96
CA ILE A 278 10.94 2.21 -4.17
C ILE A 278 12.36 1.65 -4.29
N LEU A 279 12.80 0.90 -3.28
CA LEU A 279 14.12 0.32 -3.24
C LEU A 279 14.07 -1.14 -3.70
N MET A 280 14.76 -1.44 -4.78
CA MET A 280 15.01 -2.82 -5.20
C MET A 280 16.36 -3.27 -4.66
N THR A 281 16.39 -4.09 -3.61
CA THR A 281 17.64 -4.55 -2.98
C THR A 281 17.48 -5.94 -2.38
N ARG A 282 18.57 -6.70 -2.34
CA ARG A 282 18.69 -7.95 -1.57
C ARG A 282 19.39 -7.75 -0.22
N ASP A 283 19.86 -6.52 0.06
CA ASP A 283 20.57 -6.20 1.30
C ASP A 283 19.58 -5.72 2.37
N GLU A 284 19.35 -6.57 3.38
CA GLU A 284 18.49 -6.26 4.52
C GLU A 284 18.92 -5.01 5.28
N LEU A 285 20.23 -4.74 5.37
CA LEU A 285 20.74 -3.57 6.06
C LEU A 285 20.40 -2.30 5.27
N LEU A 286 20.61 -2.30 3.96
CA LEU A 286 20.24 -1.16 3.11
C LEU A 286 18.72 -0.90 3.15
N SER A 287 17.91 -1.97 3.08
CA SER A 287 16.44 -1.89 3.20
C SER A 287 16.02 -1.25 4.53
N HIS A 288 16.54 -1.75 5.66
CA HIS A 288 16.17 -1.24 6.97
C HIS A 288 16.58 0.22 7.19
N VAL A 289 17.76 0.61 6.70
CA VAL A 289 18.25 1.98 6.87
C VAL A 289 17.46 2.97 6.03
N ILE A 290 17.18 2.65 4.76
CA ILE A 290 16.41 3.54 3.88
C ILE A 290 14.99 3.68 4.38
N THR A 291 14.33 2.59 4.80
CA THR A 291 12.98 2.65 5.35
C THR A 291 12.92 3.47 6.65
N THR A 292 13.90 3.31 7.54
CA THR A 292 14.02 4.12 8.76
C THR A 292 14.22 5.61 8.44
N TYR A 293 15.09 5.92 7.49
CA TYR A 293 15.38 7.30 7.09
C TYR A 293 14.17 7.96 6.42
N CYS A 294 13.53 7.27 5.48
CA CYS A 294 12.34 7.77 4.80
C CYS A 294 11.18 7.99 5.77
N ARG A 295 11.00 7.12 6.77
CA ARG A 295 10.02 7.34 7.85
C ARG A 295 10.30 8.63 8.62
N HIS A 296 11.56 8.88 8.99
CA HIS A 296 11.95 10.11 9.69
C HIS A 296 11.68 11.39 8.87
N GLU A 297 11.92 11.34 7.56
CA GLU A 297 11.73 12.47 6.64
C GLU A 297 10.32 12.59 6.07
N ASN A 298 9.37 11.81 6.59
CA ASN A 298 8.00 11.74 6.09
C ASN A 298 7.97 11.49 4.57
N LEU A 299 8.78 10.55 4.07
CA LEU A 299 8.79 10.07 2.69
C LEU A 299 8.19 8.66 2.65
N PHE A 300 7.43 8.36 1.60
CA PHE A 300 6.96 6.99 1.37
C PHE A 300 8.15 6.12 0.97
N ALA A 301 8.34 4.97 1.62
CA ALA A 301 9.38 4.00 1.28
C ALA A 301 8.83 2.58 1.21
N PHE A 302 9.25 1.87 0.17
CA PHE A 302 8.97 0.46 -0.07
C PHE A 302 10.28 -0.23 -0.41
N SER A 303 10.48 -1.44 0.09
CA SER A 303 11.58 -2.28 -0.35
C SER A 303 11.09 -3.62 -0.86
N THR A 304 11.70 -4.09 -1.94
CA THR A 304 11.40 -5.36 -2.59
C THR A 304 12.64 -5.94 -3.24
N ASP A 305 12.71 -7.25 -3.36
CA ASP A 305 13.70 -7.98 -4.16
C ASP A 305 13.08 -8.64 -5.41
N ASP A 306 11.75 -8.66 -5.51
CA ASP A 306 10.99 -9.22 -6.63
C ASP A 306 10.71 -8.19 -7.73
N GLU A 307 10.91 -8.58 -8.99
CA GLU A 307 10.58 -7.77 -10.16
C GLU A 307 9.06 -7.69 -10.37
N ALA A 308 8.31 -8.74 -10.02
CA ALA A 308 6.86 -8.79 -10.27
C ALA A 308 6.07 -7.82 -9.38
N THR A 309 6.52 -7.63 -8.13
CA THR A 309 5.90 -6.66 -7.21
C THR A 309 6.25 -5.22 -7.57
N LEU A 310 7.37 -4.99 -8.24
CA LEU A 310 7.87 -3.66 -8.58
C LEU A 310 6.88 -2.86 -9.44
N ASP A 311 6.34 -3.47 -10.49
CA ASP A 311 5.38 -2.82 -11.39
C ASP A 311 4.12 -2.39 -10.66
N MET A 312 3.66 -3.25 -9.74
CA MET A 312 2.51 -2.96 -8.92
C MET A 312 2.76 -1.79 -7.96
N ILE A 313 3.91 -1.75 -7.28
CA ILE A 313 4.26 -0.65 -6.35
C ILE A 313 4.38 0.67 -7.13
N ILE A 314 4.96 0.63 -8.34
CA ILE A 314 5.04 1.79 -9.23
C ILE A 314 3.62 2.27 -9.59
N GLU A 315 2.75 1.37 -10.03
CA GLU A 315 1.38 1.71 -10.40
C GLU A 315 0.55 2.23 -9.23
N GLN A 316 0.68 1.64 -8.04
CA GLN A 316 0.03 2.12 -6.82
C GLN A 316 0.55 3.51 -6.42
N SER A 317 1.86 3.75 -6.51
CA SER A 317 2.47 5.04 -6.21
C SER A 317 1.97 6.13 -7.17
N LEU A 318 1.98 5.85 -8.49
CA LEU A 318 1.43 6.74 -9.51
C LEU A 318 -0.08 6.95 -9.32
N GLY A 319 -0.80 5.89 -8.92
CA GLY A 319 -2.20 5.91 -8.55
C GLY A 319 -2.51 6.77 -7.32
N ARG A 320 -1.53 7.06 -6.46
CA ARG A 320 -1.68 7.98 -5.33
C ARG A 320 -1.19 9.39 -5.62
N GLU A 321 -0.87 9.70 -6.88
CA GLU A 321 -0.25 10.97 -7.31
C GLU A 321 1.10 11.24 -6.64
N LEU A 322 1.77 10.17 -6.22
CA LEU A 322 3.14 10.22 -5.73
C LEU A 322 4.10 10.11 -6.91
N HIS A 323 5.26 10.75 -6.78
CA HIS A 323 6.37 10.61 -7.70
C HIS A 323 7.24 9.42 -7.28
N PRO A 324 7.18 8.28 -8.01
CA PRO A 324 8.01 7.13 -7.70
C PRO A 324 9.48 7.38 -8.09
N VAL A 325 10.37 7.18 -7.12
CA VAL A 325 11.82 7.17 -7.28
C VAL A 325 12.28 5.74 -7.06
N LEU A 326 12.62 5.06 -8.15
CA LEU A 326 13.13 3.70 -8.12
C LEU A 326 14.64 3.73 -7.87
N VAL A 327 15.09 3.18 -6.75
CA VAL A 327 16.50 2.96 -6.43
C VAL A 327 16.81 1.49 -6.66
N PHE A 328 17.58 1.20 -7.69
CA PHE A 328 18.01 -0.16 -8.03
C PHE A 328 19.40 -0.42 -7.43
N ASP A 329 19.47 -1.34 -6.48
CA ASP A 329 20.71 -1.77 -5.85
C ASP A 329 21.31 -2.94 -6.65
N VAL A 330 22.42 -2.68 -7.34
CA VAL A 330 23.16 -3.69 -8.09
C VAL A 330 24.20 -4.31 -7.17
N THR A 331 23.96 -5.56 -6.78
CA THR A 331 24.90 -6.32 -5.95
C THR A 331 26.06 -6.88 -6.79
N ASP A 332 27.19 -7.21 -6.16
CA ASP A 332 28.36 -7.72 -6.88
C ASP A 332 28.11 -9.11 -7.52
N ASP A 333 27.13 -9.86 -7.01
CA ASP A 333 26.72 -11.18 -7.52
C ASP A 333 25.74 -11.11 -8.70
N ASP A 334 25.18 -9.93 -9.00
CA ASP A 334 24.21 -9.78 -10.07
C ASP A 334 24.88 -9.66 -11.45
N ASP A 335 24.26 -10.29 -12.45
CA ASP A 335 24.65 -10.08 -13.84
C ASP A 335 24.35 -8.62 -14.23
N LYS A 336 25.42 -7.83 -14.35
CA LYS A 336 25.38 -6.37 -14.55
C LYS A 336 24.60 -5.98 -15.80
N ASP A 337 24.58 -6.85 -16.81
CA ASP A 337 23.86 -6.60 -18.06
C ASP A 337 22.36 -6.90 -17.93
N GLN A 338 22.00 -7.92 -17.15
CA GLN A 338 20.61 -8.22 -16.83
C GLN A 338 19.99 -7.10 -15.98
N ALA A 339 20.70 -6.65 -14.93
CA ALA A 339 20.26 -5.55 -14.09
C ALA A 339 20.01 -4.26 -14.90
N LEU A 340 20.91 -3.92 -15.83
CA LEU A 340 20.71 -2.79 -16.71
C LEU A 340 19.50 -3.01 -17.65
N GLY A 341 19.35 -4.21 -18.22
CA GLY A 341 18.20 -4.56 -19.06
C GLY A 341 16.85 -4.37 -18.38
N LEU A 342 16.76 -4.69 -17.09
CA LEU A 342 15.56 -4.46 -16.27
C LEU A 342 15.26 -2.96 -16.13
N VAL A 343 16.26 -2.15 -15.80
CA VAL A 343 16.14 -0.69 -15.71
C VAL A 343 15.65 -0.09 -17.03
N LEU A 344 16.20 -0.52 -18.16
CA LEU A 344 15.78 -0.05 -19.50
C LEU A 344 14.32 -0.38 -19.81
N ARG A 345 13.87 -1.61 -19.50
CA ARG A 345 12.47 -2.02 -19.68
C ARG A 345 11.51 -1.18 -18.82
N ARG A 346 11.91 -0.79 -17.62
CA ARG A 346 11.08 0.02 -16.73
C ARG A 346 11.04 1.49 -17.12
N LEU A 347 12.16 2.07 -17.56
CA LEU A 347 12.18 3.43 -18.12
C LEU A 347 11.32 3.56 -19.38
N THR A 348 11.27 2.51 -20.21
CA THR A 348 10.40 2.48 -21.41
C THR A 348 8.92 2.27 -21.06
N SER A 349 8.63 1.43 -20.05
CA SER A 349 7.25 1.15 -19.62
C SER A 349 6.63 2.31 -18.82
N TYR A 350 7.45 3.01 -18.03
CA TYR A 350 7.02 4.08 -17.15
C TYR A 350 7.87 5.35 -17.32
N PRO A 351 7.56 6.22 -18.30
CA PRO A 351 8.37 7.41 -18.60
C PRO A 351 8.35 8.50 -17.51
N ARG A 352 7.57 8.33 -16.43
CA ARG A 352 7.43 9.31 -15.33
C ARG A 352 8.12 8.92 -14.04
N ILE A 353 8.72 7.74 -13.96
CA ILE A 353 9.51 7.36 -12.80
C ILE A 353 10.90 7.97 -12.90
N THR A 354 11.48 8.31 -11.75
CA THR A 354 12.91 8.61 -11.69
C THR A 354 13.65 7.34 -11.30
N VAL A 355 14.57 6.87 -12.15
CA VAL A 355 15.41 5.71 -11.80
C VAL A 355 16.78 6.18 -11.35
N MET A 356 17.27 5.58 -10.28
CA MET A 356 18.60 5.76 -9.73
C MET A 356 19.23 4.39 -9.52
N ILE A 357 20.54 4.30 -9.70
CA ILE A 357 21.28 3.06 -9.49
C ILE A 357 22.23 3.25 -8.31
N ALA A 358 22.21 2.36 -7.34
CA ALA A 358 23.24 2.21 -6.34
C ALA A 358 24.11 1.01 -6.75
N ALA A 359 25.40 1.23 -7.00
CA ALA A 359 26.27 0.17 -7.48
C ALA A 359 27.71 0.35 -7.01
N CYS A 360 28.43 -0.78 -6.91
CA CYS A 360 29.87 -0.78 -6.68
C CYS A 360 30.61 0.04 -7.76
N PRO A 361 31.65 0.82 -7.43
CA PRO A 361 32.43 1.59 -8.39
C PRO A 361 32.94 0.79 -9.61
N GLY A 362 33.14 -0.52 -9.45
CA GLY A 362 33.53 -1.41 -10.54
C GLY A 362 32.49 -1.56 -11.66
N MET A 363 31.23 -1.18 -11.44
CA MET A 363 30.18 -1.14 -12.48
C MET A 363 30.36 0.03 -13.46
N TRP A 364 31.00 1.12 -13.02
CA TRP A 364 31.13 2.35 -13.80
C TRP A 364 31.78 2.11 -15.17
N ASN A 365 32.79 1.24 -15.19
CA ASN A 365 33.65 1.03 -16.35
C ASN A 365 32.96 0.36 -17.54
N SER A 366 31.89 -0.42 -17.34
CA SER A 366 31.20 -1.13 -18.42
C SER A 366 29.82 -0.57 -18.73
N ASN A 367 29.03 -0.25 -17.71
CA ASN A 367 27.59 0.00 -17.86
C ASN A 367 27.14 1.37 -17.35
N GLY A 368 28.02 2.15 -16.72
CA GLY A 368 27.66 3.46 -16.16
C GLY A 368 27.18 4.45 -17.23
N MET A 369 27.92 4.58 -18.34
CA MET A 369 27.53 5.50 -19.42
C MET A 369 26.24 5.09 -20.12
N ARG A 370 26.03 3.78 -20.35
CA ARG A 370 24.82 3.24 -20.98
C ARG A 370 23.58 3.48 -20.11
N ALA A 371 23.72 3.35 -18.79
CA ALA A 371 22.65 3.68 -17.84
C ALA A 371 22.26 5.16 -17.92
N LEU A 372 23.24 6.07 -17.95
CA LEU A 372 22.97 7.51 -18.09
C LEU A 372 22.34 7.87 -19.45
N GLU A 373 22.83 7.27 -20.54
CA GLU A 373 22.25 7.45 -21.88
C GLU A 373 20.78 7.03 -21.94
N ALA A 374 20.41 5.99 -21.21
CA ALA A 374 19.04 5.51 -21.13
C ALA A 374 18.09 6.39 -20.31
N GLY A 375 18.60 7.41 -19.61
CA GLY A 375 17.79 8.31 -18.79
C GLY A 375 17.81 8.02 -17.29
N VAL A 376 18.73 7.17 -16.79
CA VAL A 376 18.97 7.05 -15.35
C VAL A 376 19.43 8.40 -14.81
N ARG A 377 18.80 8.85 -13.72
CA ARG A 377 19.03 10.19 -13.18
C ARG A 377 20.36 10.31 -12.46
N ALA A 378 20.75 9.28 -11.72
CA ALA A 378 21.97 9.26 -10.94
C ALA A 378 22.46 7.83 -10.73
N ILE A 379 23.78 7.68 -10.71
CA ILE A 379 24.47 6.46 -10.32
C ILE A 379 25.26 6.81 -9.07
N MET A 380 24.96 6.13 -7.96
CA MET A 380 25.55 6.39 -6.66
C MET A 380 26.55 5.28 -6.32
N PRO A 381 27.77 5.64 -5.90
CA PRO A 381 28.78 4.66 -5.54
C PRO A 381 28.40 4.01 -4.21
N ARG A 382 27.85 2.80 -4.29
CA ARG A 382 27.55 1.99 -3.11
C ARG A 382 28.86 1.45 -2.53
N PRO A 383 29.10 1.59 -1.22
CA PRO A 383 30.22 0.94 -0.55
C PRO A 383 30.10 -0.58 -0.65
N CYS A 384 31.13 -1.24 -1.17
CA CYS A 384 31.28 -2.70 -1.22
C CYS A 384 32.21 -3.18 -0.11
N ARG A 385 31.85 -4.29 0.55
CA ARG A 385 32.69 -4.91 1.60
C ARG A 385 34.04 -5.35 1.03
N GLN A 386 34.01 -5.96 -0.16
CA GLN A 386 35.20 -6.47 -0.85
C GLN A 386 36.19 -5.36 -1.23
N CYS A 387 35.71 -4.15 -1.54
CA CYS A 387 36.58 -3.07 -2.03
C CYS A 387 37.15 -2.18 -0.92
N HIS A 388 36.49 -2.12 0.24
CA HIS A 388 36.78 -1.12 1.26
C HIS A 388 37.13 -1.68 2.64
N GLY A 389 37.01 -3.00 2.86
CA GLY A 389 37.46 -3.68 4.07
C GLY A 389 37.07 -2.92 5.34
N GLU A 390 38.05 -2.43 6.09
CA GLU A 390 37.83 -1.70 7.34
C GLU A 390 37.10 -0.35 7.22
N ARG A 391 37.18 0.33 6.07
CA ARG A 391 36.53 1.65 5.87
C ARG A 391 35.06 1.52 5.47
N TYR A 392 34.57 0.29 5.28
CA TYR A 392 33.21 0.02 4.83
C TYR A 392 32.14 0.68 5.71
N VAL A 393 32.26 0.58 7.04
CA VAL A 393 31.24 1.10 7.96
C VAL A 393 31.15 2.63 7.90
N ALA A 394 32.29 3.32 7.93
CA ALA A 394 32.32 4.78 7.83
C ALA A 394 31.76 5.27 6.48
N LEU A 395 32.16 4.64 5.37
CA LEU A 395 31.64 4.96 4.04
C LEU A 395 30.15 4.64 3.90
N THR A 396 29.66 3.62 4.59
CA THR A 396 28.23 3.28 4.62
C THR A 396 27.43 4.36 5.34
N ILE A 397 27.91 4.86 6.49
CA ILE A 397 27.25 5.98 7.19
C ILE A 397 27.23 7.24 6.31
N ASP A 398 28.35 7.58 5.68
CA ASP A 398 28.44 8.73 4.78
C ASP A 398 27.50 8.59 3.57
N PHE A 399 27.49 7.41 2.94
CA PHE A 399 26.60 7.07 1.83
C PHE A 399 25.13 7.19 2.24
N MET A 400 24.74 6.63 3.40
CA MET A 400 23.37 6.69 3.91
C MET A 400 22.93 8.13 4.20
N SER A 401 23.77 8.93 4.85
CA SER A 401 23.46 10.33 5.15
C SER A 401 23.31 11.19 3.89
N SER A 402 24.06 10.86 2.84
CA SER A 402 24.07 11.58 1.57
C SER A 402 22.90 11.17 0.68
N LEU A 403 22.61 9.86 0.62
CA LEU A 403 21.47 9.30 -0.09
C LEU A 403 20.17 9.93 0.39
N GLY A 404 19.98 9.98 1.71
CA GLY A 404 18.80 10.57 2.30
C GLY A 404 18.56 12.03 1.92
N ARG A 405 19.62 12.85 1.97
CA ARG A 405 19.55 14.26 1.52
C ARG A 405 19.31 14.37 0.03
N PHE A 406 19.94 13.51 -0.77
CA PHE A 406 19.78 13.51 -2.22
C PHE A 406 18.34 13.19 -2.61
N LEU A 407 17.71 12.19 -1.98
CA LEU A 407 16.32 11.81 -2.24
C LEU A 407 15.34 12.98 -2.07
N LYS A 408 15.61 13.94 -1.16
CA LYS A 408 14.81 15.18 -1.03
C LYS A 408 14.91 16.13 -2.22
N THR A 409 16.04 16.11 -2.92
CA THR A 409 16.27 16.98 -4.08
C THR A 409 15.71 16.41 -5.36
N VAL A 410 15.28 15.14 -5.35
CA VAL A 410 14.73 14.48 -6.53
C VAL A 410 13.36 15.07 -6.82
N MET A 411 13.28 15.77 -7.95
CA MET A 411 12.04 16.32 -8.48
C MET A 411 11.53 15.42 -9.62
N PRO A 412 10.21 15.44 -9.88
CA PRO A 412 9.65 14.78 -11.04
C PRO A 412 10.36 15.21 -12.33
N PRO A 413 10.57 14.30 -13.30
CA PRO A 413 11.18 14.65 -14.56
C PRO A 413 10.36 15.74 -15.25
N CYS A 414 11.01 16.85 -15.61
CA CYS A 414 10.37 17.91 -16.37
C CYS A 414 10.00 17.38 -17.75
N GLN A 415 8.77 17.62 -18.21
CA GLN A 415 8.30 17.22 -19.53
C GLN A 415 8.22 18.47 -20.44
N PRO A 416 9.34 18.92 -21.02
CA PRO A 416 9.39 20.15 -21.82
C PRO A 416 8.45 20.08 -23.03
N GLU A 417 8.18 18.88 -23.55
CA GLU A 417 7.25 18.68 -24.66
C GLU A 417 5.82 19.12 -24.31
N ILE A 418 5.34 18.81 -23.10
CA ILE A 418 3.98 19.20 -22.68
C ILE A 418 3.91 20.72 -22.52
N GLU A 419 4.93 21.33 -21.93
CA GLU A 419 4.99 22.79 -21.77
C GLU A 419 5.02 23.50 -23.13
N GLN A 420 5.85 23.03 -24.06
CA GLN A 420 5.89 23.56 -25.43
C GLN A 420 4.54 23.37 -26.15
N ARG A 421 3.92 22.19 -26.02
CA ARG A 421 2.60 21.91 -26.60
C ARG A 421 1.50 22.76 -25.96
N PHE A 422 1.60 23.06 -24.67
CA PHE A 422 0.71 23.97 -23.96
C PHE A 422 0.82 25.39 -24.52
N SER A 423 2.04 25.94 -24.62
CA SER A 423 2.27 27.27 -25.20
C SER A 423 1.77 27.36 -26.66
N ASN A 424 2.04 26.34 -27.47
CA ASN A 424 1.56 26.27 -28.85
C ASN A 424 0.02 26.15 -28.92
N GLY A 425 -0.59 25.38 -28.01
CA GLY A 425 -2.04 25.24 -27.88
C GLY A 425 -2.72 26.55 -27.51
N MET A 426 -2.15 27.29 -26.55
CA MET A 426 -2.63 28.63 -26.17
C MET A 426 -2.58 29.62 -27.33
N ALA A 427 -1.48 29.61 -28.11
CA ALA A 427 -1.35 30.45 -29.30
C ALA A 427 -2.39 30.08 -30.38
N ARG A 428 -2.64 28.79 -30.59
CA ARG A 428 -3.64 28.30 -31.56
C ARG A 428 -5.06 28.68 -31.14
N LEU A 429 -5.40 28.53 -29.86
CA LEU A 429 -6.73 28.87 -29.33
C LEU A 429 -7.12 30.32 -29.63
N ARG A 430 -6.18 31.27 -29.55
CA ARG A 430 -6.46 32.71 -29.79
C ARG A 430 -7.07 33.02 -31.15
N ASN A 431 -6.84 32.17 -32.15
CA ASN A 431 -7.29 32.40 -33.53
C ASN A 431 -8.60 31.65 -33.86
N LEU A 432 -9.14 30.87 -32.92
CA LEU A 432 -10.37 30.11 -33.12
C LEU A 432 -11.60 30.93 -32.75
N SER A 433 -12.70 30.72 -33.48
CA SER A 433 -13.97 31.41 -33.26
C SER A 433 -15.18 30.48 -33.16
N GLU A 434 -15.04 29.23 -33.62
CA GLU A 434 -16.14 28.26 -33.59
C GLU A 434 -16.08 27.35 -32.34
N PRO A 435 -17.19 27.16 -31.61
CA PRO A 435 -17.22 26.31 -30.42
C PRO A 435 -16.70 24.87 -30.63
N PRO A 436 -17.05 24.17 -31.73
CA PRO A 436 -16.53 22.82 -32.00
C PRO A 436 -15.01 22.76 -32.23
N GLU A 437 -14.41 23.83 -32.75
CA GLU A 437 -12.96 23.91 -32.96
C GLU A 437 -12.22 24.15 -31.64
N ILE A 438 -12.77 24.99 -30.77
CA ILE A 438 -12.25 25.25 -29.43
C ILE A 438 -12.33 23.98 -28.58
N ALA A 439 -13.47 23.28 -28.60
CA ALA A 439 -13.64 22.00 -27.92
C ALA A 439 -12.67 20.93 -28.45
N LEU A 440 -12.45 20.88 -29.77
CA LEU A 440 -11.46 19.99 -30.39
C LEU A 440 -10.02 20.33 -29.99
N ALA A 441 -9.68 21.61 -29.81
CA ALA A 441 -8.35 22.00 -29.35
C ALA A 441 -8.10 21.50 -27.90
N LEU A 442 -9.10 21.60 -27.03
CA LEU A 442 -9.04 21.02 -25.68
C LEU A 442 -8.94 19.49 -25.70
N LEU A 443 -9.74 18.83 -26.55
CA LEU A 443 -9.69 17.37 -26.73
C LEU A 443 -8.27 16.91 -27.10
N ASN A 444 -7.64 17.57 -28.07
CA ASN A 444 -6.27 17.25 -28.50
C ASN A 444 -5.25 17.47 -27.39
N PHE A 445 -5.38 18.54 -26.60
CA PHE A 445 -4.44 18.80 -25.51
C PHE A 445 -4.61 17.80 -24.36
N ALA A 446 -5.84 17.45 -23.99
CA ALA A 446 -6.11 16.38 -23.04
C ALA A 446 -5.57 15.04 -23.54
N ALA A 447 -5.69 14.76 -24.85
CA ALA A 447 -5.14 13.55 -25.45
C ALA A 447 -3.61 13.48 -25.42
N LEU A 448 -2.87 14.55 -25.11
CA LEU A 448 -1.43 14.44 -24.86
C LEU A 448 -1.13 13.67 -23.57
N GLN A 449 -2.00 13.76 -22.56
CA GLN A 449 -1.76 13.27 -21.21
C GLN A 449 -2.57 12.01 -20.87
N PHE A 450 -3.65 11.76 -21.61
CA PHE A 450 -4.55 10.62 -21.43
C PHE A 450 -4.54 9.71 -22.66
N GLU A 451 -4.99 8.47 -22.48
CA GLU A 451 -5.08 7.51 -23.59
C GLU A 451 -6.40 7.63 -24.33
N ARG A 452 -7.51 7.73 -23.58
CA ARG A 452 -8.85 7.92 -24.14
C ARG A 452 -9.41 9.26 -23.70
N VAL A 453 -9.93 10.03 -24.64
CA VAL A 453 -10.55 11.32 -24.36
C VAL A 453 -11.83 11.46 -25.18
N ILE A 454 -12.90 11.96 -24.57
CA ILE A 454 -14.21 12.15 -25.20
C ILE A 454 -14.71 13.56 -24.88
N THR A 455 -15.19 14.27 -25.90
CA THR A 455 -15.92 15.52 -25.74
C THR A 455 -17.42 15.24 -25.74
N PHE A 456 -18.08 15.66 -24.67
CA PHE A 456 -19.53 15.67 -24.52
C PHE A 456 -20.07 17.08 -24.66
N VAL A 457 -21.08 17.25 -25.51
CA VAL A 457 -21.83 18.51 -25.62
C VAL A 457 -22.99 18.47 -24.63
N VAL A 458 -23.18 19.56 -23.88
CA VAL A 458 -24.26 19.69 -22.89
C VAL A 458 -25.52 20.18 -23.60
N ALA A 459 -26.57 19.35 -23.62
CA ALA A 459 -27.85 19.68 -24.24
C ALA A 459 -29.01 19.50 -23.23
N LYS A 460 -29.55 20.59 -22.70
CA LYS A 460 -30.65 20.60 -21.70
C LYS A 460 -30.37 19.70 -20.48
N SER A 461 -30.80 18.45 -20.51
CA SER A 461 -30.71 17.45 -19.42
C SER A 461 -29.91 16.20 -19.83
N GLU A 462 -29.14 16.28 -20.92
CA GLU A 462 -28.36 15.17 -21.45
C GLU A 462 -26.98 15.62 -21.98
N LEU A 463 -26.06 14.68 -22.01
CA LEU A 463 -24.75 14.81 -22.64
C LEU A 463 -24.71 14.00 -23.92
N ILE A 464 -24.22 14.60 -25.00
CA ILE A 464 -24.10 13.94 -26.31
C ILE A 464 -22.62 13.76 -26.63
N ALA A 465 -22.18 12.53 -26.86
CA ALA A 465 -20.80 12.22 -27.22
C ALA A 465 -20.49 12.65 -28.67
N GLU A 466 -19.70 13.71 -28.83
CA GLU A 466 -19.46 14.34 -30.14
C GLU A 466 -18.15 13.90 -30.80
N LYS A 467 -17.03 13.88 -30.07
CA LYS A 467 -15.72 13.49 -30.61
C LYS A 467 -14.95 12.69 -29.59
N SER A 468 -14.09 11.79 -30.06
CA SER A 468 -13.22 11.01 -29.19
C SER A 468 -11.85 10.77 -29.81
N ILE A 469 -10.84 10.52 -28.98
CA ILE A 469 -9.51 10.07 -29.37
C ILE A 469 -9.20 8.83 -28.53
N GLY A 470 -8.68 7.77 -29.15
CA GLY A 470 -8.25 6.54 -28.46
C GLY A 470 -9.37 5.60 -28.00
N VAL A 471 -10.62 5.83 -28.44
CA VAL A 471 -11.78 5.00 -28.07
C VAL A 471 -12.09 3.94 -29.12
N THR A 472 -12.36 4.34 -30.36
CA THR A 472 -12.73 3.44 -31.47
C THR A 472 -11.53 2.98 -32.30
N GLY A 473 -10.38 3.65 -32.16
CA GLY A 473 -9.15 3.39 -32.90
C GLY A 473 -7.92 3.74 -32.07
N SER A 474 -6.73 3.60 -32.67
CA SER A 474 -5.48 3.92 -31.97
C SER A 474 -5.36 5.43 -31.77
N LYS A 475 -4.68 5.84 -30.70
CA LYS A 475 -4.44 7.26 -30.39
C LYS A 475 -3.75 8.03 -31.55
N SER A 476 -2.96 7.34 -32.36
CA SER A 476 -2.30 7.87 -33.55
C SER A 476 -3.26 8.29 -34.67
N ASP A 477 -4.46 7.73 -34.69
CA ASP A 477 -5.43 7.91 -35.77
C ASP A 477 -6.17 9.26 -35.65
N GLY A 478 -5.98 9.95 -34.51
CA GLY A 478 -6.56 11.26 -34.25
C GLY A 478 -8.04 11.20 -33.83
N PRO A 479 -8.78 12.32 -33.99
CA PRO A 479 -10.17 12.41 -33.57
C PRO A 479 -11.07 11.53 -34.46
N ALA A 480 -11.75 10.58 -33.83
CA ALA A 480 -12.70 9.69 -34.45
C ALA A 480 -14.05 10.39 -34.76
N PRO A 481 -14.88 9.81 -35.66
CA PRO A 481 -16.23 10.29 -35.93
C PRO A 481 -17.11 10.32 -34.65
N PRO A 482 -18.23 11.06 -34.68
CA PRO A 482 -19.11 11.15 -33.53
C PRO A 482 -19.65 9.81 -33.05
N LEU A 483 -19.50 9.55 -31.76
CA LEU A 483 -20.00 8.33 -31.11
C LEU A 483 -21.51 8.35 -30.94
N MET A 484 -22.11 9.55 -30.83
CA MET A 484 -23.56 9.82 -30.83
C MET A 484 -24.39 9.11 -29.75
N PHE A 485 -23.79 8.42 -28.79
CA PHE A 485 -24.50 7.95 -27.61
C PHE A 485 -24.77 9.10 -26.63
N ARG A 486 -25.79 8.92 -25.78
CA ARG A 486 -26.34 9.97 -24.92
C ARG A 486 -26.31 9.53 -23.46
N ILE A 487 -25.99 10.43 -22.55
CA ILE A 487 -25.99 10.20 -21.11
C ILE A 487 -27.01 11.15 -20.46
N ALA A 488 -27.99 10.60 -19.75
CA ALA A 488 -28.98 11.40 -19.02
C ALA A 488 -28.38 11.96 -17.72
N LEU A 489 -28.65 13.25 -17.42
CA LEU A 489 -28.18 13.95 -16.21
C LEU A 489 -29.20 13.91 -15.05
N GLU A 490 -30.14 12.96 -15.06
CA GLU A 490 -31.27 12.90 -14.11
C GLU A 490 -30.89 12.35 -12.73
N SER A 491 -29.74 11.67 -12.63
CA SER A 491 -29.26 11.04 -11.39
C SER A 491 -27.95 11.67 -10.92
N ARG A 492 -27.80 11.74 -9.59
CA ARG A 492 -26.63 12.32 -8.91
C ARG A 492 -25.36 11.62 -9.40
N SER A 493 -24.60 12.30 -10.23
CA SER A 493 -23.43 11.77 -10.93
C SER A 493 -22.31 12.79 -11.03
N LEU A 494 -21.09 12.32 -11.27
CA LEU A 494 -19.92 13.16 -11.52
C LEU A 494 -20.15 14.11 -12.69
N PHE A 495 -20.85 13.66 -13.73
CA PHE A 495 -21.22 14.50 -14.87
C PHE A 495 -22.16 15.63 -14.47
N GLN A 496 -23.22 15.33 -13.72
CA GLN A 496 -24.15 16.34 -13.21
C GLN A 496 -23.42 17.34 -12.30
N GLU A 497 -22.60 16.85 -11.38
CA GLU A 497 -21.81 17.70 -10.46
C GLU A 497 -20.86 18.63 -11.24
N ALA A 498 -20.22 18.13 -12.30
CA ALA A 498 -19.35 18.92 -13.16
C ALA A 498 -20.13 19.98 -13.97
N VAL A 499 -21.34 19.67 -14.46
CA VAL A 499 -22.21 20.63 -15.16
C VAL A 499 -22.72 21.72 -14.20
N GLU A 500 -23.11 21.35 -12.97
CA GLU A 500 -23.67 22.29 -11.98
C GLU A 500 -22.61 23.18 -11.35
N LYS A 501 -21.48 22.59 -10.91
CA LYS A 501 -20.43 23.31 -10.20
C LYS A 501 -19.41 23.97 -11.13
N GLY A 502 -19.27 23.47 -12.36
CA GLY A 502 -18.27 23.95 -13.32
C GLY A 502 -16.82 23.76 -12.86
N ARG A 503 -16.54 22.83 -11.94
CA ARG A 503 -15.18 22.59 -11.45
C ARG A 503 -14.55 21.40 -12.16
N PRO A 504 -13.27 21.47 -12.55
CA PRO A 504 -12.56 20.30 -13.04
C PRO A 504 -12.47 19.26 -11.92
N TYR A 505 -12.48 18.00 -12.31
CA TYR A 505 -12.32 16.87 -11.40
C TYR A 505 -11.24 15.93 -11.94
N PHE A 506 -10.34 15.50 -11.07
CA PHE A 506 -9.42 14.39 -11.33
C PHE A 506 -9.37 13.53 -10.07
N GLY A 507 -9.63 12.23 -10.22
CA GLY A 507 -9.64 11.31 -9.09
C GLY A 507 -10.34 10.00 -9.39
N GLN A 508 -10.37 9.12 -8.39
CA GLN A 508 -11.13 7.88 -8.43
C GLN A 508 -12.58 8.13 -8.01
N ARG A 509 -13.53 7.72 -8.86
CA ARG A 509 -14.96 7.84 -8.60
C ARG A 509 -15.68 6.59 -9.11
N ASN A 510 -16.44 5.95 -8.24
CA ASN A 510 -17.31 4.83 -8.62
C ASN A 510 -18.74 5.34 -8.74
N ASP A 511 -19.15 5.71 -9.96
CA ASP A 511 -20.51 6.15 -10.24
C ASP A 511 -21.23 5.12 -11.11
N ASN A 512 -22.52 4.87 -10.82
CA ASN A 512 -23.35 3.97 -11.62
C ASN A 512 -23.42 4.40 -13.09
N ILE A 513 -23.40 5.71 -13.41
CA ILE A 513 -23.43 6.18 -14.80
C ILE A 513 -22.16 5.81 -15.56
N LEU A 514 -20.99 5.90 -14.90
CA LEU A 514 -19.72 5.50 -15.51
C LEU A 514 -19.76 4.01 -15.85
N THR A 515 -20.18 3.17 -14.91
CA THR A 515 -20.18 1.71 -15.09
C THR A 515 -21.29 1.21 -16.03
N SER A 516 -22.52 1.70 -15.88
CA SER A 516 -23.69 1.15 -16.59
C SER A 516 -23.90 1.73 -17.99
N VAL A 517 -23.45 2.97 -18.23
CA VAL A 517 -23.65 3.67 -19.50
C VAL A 517 -22.33 3.83 -20.23
N LEU A 518 -21.36 4.53 -19.64
CA LEU A 518 -20.12 4.89 -20.35
C LEU A 518 -19.26 3.66 -20.66
N TYR A 519 -18.92 2.85 -19.65
CA TYR A 519 -18.04 1.69 -19.82
C TYR A 519 -18.69 0.55 -20.61
N LYS A 520 -20.02 0.54 -20.74
CA LYS A 520 -20.71 -0.35 -21.67
C LYS A 520 -20.39 -0.03 -23.13
N GLU A 521 -20.22 1.25 -23.45
CA GLU A 521 -19.91 1.72 -24.81
C GLU A 521 -18.40 1.72 -25.10
N ILE A 522 -17.57 2.11 -24.14
CA ILE A 522 -16.12 2.29 -24.38
C ILE A 522 -15.22 1.23 -23.74
N GLY A 523 -15.77 0.35 -22.91
CA GLY A 523 -15.01 -0.61 -22.09
C GLY A 523 -14.42 0.03 -20.82
N ALA A 524 -14.37 -0.76 -19.75
CA ALA A 524 -13.81 -0.32 -18.47
C ALA A 524 -12.29 -0.04 -18.58
N PRO A 525 -11.80 1.11 -18.07
CA PRO A 525 -10.37 1.37 -18.00
C PRO A 525 -9.70 0.46 -16.96
N ARG A 526 -8.39 0.23 -17.14
CA ARG A 526 -7.54 -0.49 -16.16
C ARG A 526 -7.51 0.21 -14.80
N SER A 527 -7.56 1.55 -14.80
CA SER A 527 -7.66 2.34 -13.57
C SER A 527 -8.99 3.09 -13.52
N PRO A 528 -9.69 3.12 -12.38
CA PRO A 528 -10.94 3.87 -12.20
C PRO A 528 -10.73 5.38 -12.08
N LYS A 529 -9.49 5.88 -12.24
CA LYS A 529 -9.20 7.32 -12.25
C LYS A 529 -9.64 7.95 -13.55
N VAL A 530 -10.45 9.00 -13.43
CA VAL A 530 -10.99 9.76 -14.56
C VAL A 530 -10.76 11.24 -14.36
N MET A 531 -10.67 11.97 -15.48
CA MET A 531 -10.66 13.42 -15.50
C MET A 531 -11.91 13.95 -16.19
N ILE A 532 -12.55 14.94 -15.58
CA ILE A 532 -13.62 15.74 -16.18
C ILE A 532 -13.16 17.18 -16.23
N LEU A 533 -13.15 17.74 -17.44
CA LEU A 533 -12.74 19.12 -17.69
C LEU A 533 -13.90 19.89 -18.34
N PRO A 534 -14.57 20.80 -17.60
CA PRO A 534 -15.66 21.59 -18.13
C PRO A 534 -15.17 22.75 -18.99
N LEU A 535 -15.83 22.96 -20.13
CA LEU A 535 -15.70 24.17 -20.94
C LEU A 535 -16.86 25.11 -20.58
N ILE A 536 -16.51 26.24 -19.96
CA ILE A 536 -17.47 27.22 -19.47
C ILE A 536 -17.51 28.40 -20.42
N SER A 537 -18.71 28.84 -20.76
CA SER A 537 -18.97 30.08 -21.48
C SER A 537 -20.09 30.85 -20.78
N ARG A 538 -19.86 32.14 -20.50
CA ARG A 538 -20.82 33.02 -19.80
C ARG A 538 -21.40 32.40 -18.51
N GLY A 539 -20.55 31.69 -17.75
CA GLY A 539 -20.92 31.02 -16.49
C GLY A 539 -21.74 29.74 -16.65
N LYS A 540 -21.95 29.23 -17.87
CA LYS A 540 -22.62 27.95 -18.13
C LYS A 540 -21.64 26.95 -18.74
N VAL A 541 -21.74 25.69 -18.31
CA VAL A 541 -20.98 24.60 -18.91
C VAL A 541 -21.63 24.23 -20.24
N ILE A 542 -20.88 24.39 -21.34
CA ILE A 542 -21.37 24.10 -22.70
C ILE A 542 -20.88 22.74 -23.23
N ALA A 543 -19.73 22.28 -22.75
CA ALA A 543 -19.16 20.98 -23.09
C ALA A 543 -18.35 20.44 -21.90
N LEU A 544 -18.23 19.12 -21.82
CA LEU A 544 -17.38 18.41 -20.87
C LEU A 544 -16.38 17.55 -21.64
N THR A 545 -15.10 17.61 -21.26
CA THR A 545 -14.09 16.67 -21.75
C THR A 545 -13.84 15.60 -20.69
N TYR A 546 -14.21 14.37 -21.02
CA TYR A 546 -13.88 13.18 -20.23
C TYR A 546 -12.54 12.61 -20.69
N ALA A 547 -11.69 12.18 -19.77
CA ALA A 547 -10.43 11.52 -20.09
C ALA A 547 -10.09 10.40 -19.11
N ASP A 548 -9.51 9.31 -19.62
CA ASP A 548 -9.00 8.18 -18.84
C ASP A 548 -7.74 7.54 -19.47
N PHE A 549 -7.20 6.53 -18.78
CA PHE A 549 -5.96 5.85 -19.17
C PHE A 549 -6.17 4.59 -20.03
N GLY A 550 -7.41 4.23 -20.36
CA GLY A 550 -7.71 3.02 -21.13
C GLY A 550 -7.07 1.77 -20.51
N THR A 551 -6.32 1.01 -21.29
CA THR A 551 -5.58 -0.17 -20.83
C THR A 551 -4.18 0.14 -20.28
N LYS A 552 -3.71 1.39 -20.41
CA LYS A 552 -2.38 1.82 -19.98
C LYS A 552 -2.34 2.11 -18.47
N PRO A 553 -1.16 1.98 -17.84
CA PRO A 553 -0.99 2.35 -16.43
C PRO A 553 -1.23 3.85 -16.21
N VAL A 554 -1.61 4.20 -14.98
CA VAL A 554 -1.86 5.59 -14.59
C VAL A 554 -0.59 6.40 -14.69
N SER A 555 -0.70 7.57 -15.30
CA SER A 555 0.37 8.56 -15.37
C SER A 555 -0.20 9.89 -14.86
N PRO A 556 0.32 10.45 -13.74
CA PRO A 556 -0.29 11.62 -13.09
C PRO A 556 -0.29 12.84 -14.02
N PRO A 557 -1.45 13.36 -14.47
CA PRO A 557 -1.50 14.46 -15.43
C PRO A 557 -1.14 15.80 -14.78
N HIS A 558 -0.67 16.75 -15.58
CA HIS A 558 -0.56 18.16 -15.20
C HIS A 558 -1.94 18.82 -15.21
N THR A 559 -2.73 18.54 -14.17
CA THR A 559 -4.09 19.05 -14.00
C THR A 559 -4.16 20.58 -14.09
N GLY A 560 -3.19 21.29 -13.50
CA GLY A 560 -3.11 22.75 -13.57
C GLY A 560 -2.97 23.31 -14.99
N LEU A 561 -2.21 22.63 -15.87
CA LEU A 561 -2.09 23.06 -17.27
C LEU A 561 -3.38 22.79 -18.06
N LEU A 562 -4.05 21.68 -17.78
CA LEU A 562 -5.34 21.34 -18.41
C LEU A 562 -6.44 22.32 -17.99
N GLU A 563 -6.49 22.64 -16.70
CA GLU A 563 -7.42 23.64 -16.16
C GLU A 563 -7.15 25.03 -16.75
N ALA A 564 -5.89 25.47 -16.77
CA ALA A 564 -5.51 26.75 -17.37
C ALA A 564 -5.90 26.83 -18.86
N MET A 565 -5.72 25.73 -19.61
CA MET A 565 -6.12 25.69 -21.01
C MET A 565 -7.65 25.76 -21.17
N ALA A 566 -8.42 25.05 -20.35
CA ALA A 566 -9.88 25.10 -20.37
C ALA A 566 -10.44 26.48 -20.03
N GLN A 567 -9.87 27.14 -19.02
CA GLN A 567 -10.22 28.51 -18.65
C GLN A 567 -9.95 29.48 -19.82
N HIS A 568 -8.77 29.37 -20.44
CA HIS A 568 -8.44 30.20 -21.60
C HIS A 568 -9.36 29.93 -22.79
N ALA A 569 -9.68 28.66 -23.08
CA ALA A 569 -10.62 28.28 -24.13
C ALA A 569 -12.03 28.87 -23.89
N GLY A 570 -12.50 28.89 -22.64
CA GLY A 570 -13.76 29.53 -22.27
C GLY A 570 -13.75 31.04 -22.55
N LEU A 571 -12.66 31.73 -22.22
CA LEU A 571 -12.49 33.16 -22.51
C LEU A 571 -12.46 33.45 -24.02
N VAL A 572 -11.78 32.61 -24.81
CA VAL A 572 -11.78 32.73 -26.28
C VAL A 572 -13.18 32.58 -26.84
N LEU A 573 -13.92 31.58 -26.36
CA LEU A 573 -15.29 31.33 -26.79
C LEU A 573 -16.22 32.49 -26.45
N ASP A 574 -16.13 33.02 -25.22
CA ASP A 574 -16.90 34.19 -24.82
C ASP A 574 -16.63 35.38 -25.74
N ASN A 575 -15.36 35.66 -26.02
CA ASN A 575 -14.95 36.72 -26.95
C ASN A 575 -15.49 36.51 -28.38
N ALA A 576 -15.46 35.28 -28.89
CA ALA A 576 -16.01 34.96 -30.20
C ALA A 576 -17.54 35.18 -30.25
N LEU A 577 -18.26 34.77 -29.21
CA LEU A 577 -19.69 35.00 -29.09
C LEU A 577 -20.03 36.49 -28.95
N TYR A 578 -19.20 37.26 -28.23
CA TYR A 578 -19.36 38.73 -28.15
C TYR A 578 -19.18 39.38 -29.52
N ARG A 579 -18.15 39.02 -30.29
CA ARG A 579 -17.95 39.55 -31.65
C ARG A 579 -19.14 39.25 -32.56
N LYS A 580 -19.62 38.00 -32.57
CA LYS A 580 -20.81 37.60 -33.34
C LYS A 580 -22.08 38.37 -32.92
N SER A 581 -22.20 38.75 -31.64
CA SER A 581 -23.34 39.54 -31.17
C SER A 581 -23.27 41.02 -31.57
N ILE A 582 -22.06 41.56 -31.79
CA ILE A 582 -21.84 42.94 -32.28
C ILE A 582 -22.02 43.01 -33.80
N GLU A 583 -21.62 41.95 -34.52
CA GLU A 583 -21.67 41.89 -35.99
C GLU A 583 -23.06 41.58 -36.56
N LYS A 584 -24.04 41.13 -35.77
CA LYS A 584 -25.43 41.03 -36.22
C LYS A 584 -26.05 42.44 -36.24
N PRO A 585 -26.32 43.06 -37.42
CA PRO A 585 -27.13 44.26 -37.46
C PRO A 585 -28.57 43.89 -37.08
N ALA A 586 -29.23 44.84 -36.42
CA ALA A 586 -30.62 44.75 -35.95
C ALA A 586 -31.62 44.37 -37.06
#